data_AF-A0A9P7J1D4-F1
#
_entry.id   AF-A0A9P7J1D4-F1
#
_cell.length_a   1.000
_cell.length_b   1.000
_cell.length_c   1.000
_cell.angle_alpha   90.00
_cell.angle_beta   90.00
_cell.angle_gamma   90.00
#
_symmetry.space_group_name_H-M   'P 1'
#
loop_
_entity.id
_entity.type
_entity.pdbx_description
1 polymer ?
#
loop_
_entity_poly.entity_id
_entity_poly.type
_entity_poly.pdbx_seq_one_letter_code
_entity_poly.pdbx_strand_id
1 'polypeptide(L)'
;MESEDEFEETHAKTQQSLVSTPKLKLDLCTGVDHSKGLFKFFPKISCEEHLQHAWIPFSWELKDQEQDHHQQQFDKFEKAARKQERAAEHKIKHMQTCNLGQKRKQEGMEALCVNWQSPLLWPTIEMAALCVGYAMSLVEIECELKQVDPTHFCRISAQLIGSWIDHHSGMQPVWHVSVLACVQKGNLPLTTATPPGILSKYPNVMKTIIEDLHSLRTVSVALDTMCCRGVIITHLMVSCPDVFEVVAKDGSHF
;
A
#
# COMPACT_ATOMS: atom_id res chain seq x y z
N MET A 1 12.18 -43.45 -29.02
CA MET A 1 11.17 -43.42 -27.95
C MET A 1 11.51 -42.24 -27.07
N GLU A 2 11.53 -41.01 -27.60
CA GLU A 2 10.40 -40.26 -28.19
C GLU A 2 9.26 -40.10 -27.19
N SER A 3 9.16 -38.89 -26.63
CA SER A 3 7.92 -38.10 -26.64
C SER A 3 8.22 -36.74 -25.99
N GLU A 4 8.55 -35.78 -26.84
CA GLU A 4 8.43 -34.34 -26.60
C GLU A 4 6.93 -34.02 -26.58
N ASP A 5 6.42 -33.36 -25.54
CA ASP A 5 5.08 -32.78 -25.54
C ASP A 5 5.18 -31.27 -25.33
N GLU A 6 5.16 -30.63 -26.48
CA GLU A 6 4.83 -29.27 -26.85
C GLU A 6 3.37 -28.95 -26.45
N PHE A 7 3.08 -27.87 -25.71
CA PHE A 7 1.71 -27.31 -25.72
C PHE A 7 1.63 -25.81 -25.38
N GLU A 8 1.42 -25.06 -26.46
CA GLU A 8 0.54 -23.92 -26.71
C GLU A 8 0.52 -22.67 -25.81
N GLU A 9 1.05 -21.63 -26.44
CA GLU A 9 0.77 -20.20 -26.39
C GLU A 9 -0.71 -19.85 -26.67
N THR A 10 -1.36 -19.09 -25.79
CA THR A 10 -2.62 -18.39 -26.13
C THR A 10 -2.57 -16.92 -25.73
N HIS A 11 -2.41 -16.07 -26.75
CA HIS A 11 -2.58 -14.62 -26.70
C HIS A 11 -4.07 -14.24 -26.62
N ALA A 12 -4.47 -13.49 -25.59
CA ALA A 12 -5.76 -12.81 -25.54
C ALA A 12 -5.60 -11.29 -25.80
N LYS A 13 -5.92 -10.87 -27.02
CA LYS A 13 -6.30 -9.49 -27.40
C LYS A 13 -7.80 -9.32 -27.16
N THR A 14 -8.26 -8.15 -26.67
CA THR A 14 -9.63 -7.57 -26.77
C THR A 14 -9.76 -6.48 -25.69
N GLN A 15 -10.28 -5.27 -25.88
CA GLN A 15 -10.90 -4.55 -27.00
C GLN A 15 -10.85 -3.03 -26.69
N GLN A 16 -10.83 -2.23 -27.75
CA GLN A 16 -10.94 -0.77 -27.74
C GLN A 16 -12.34 -0.31 -27.31
N SER A 17 -12.42 0.61 -26.34
CA SER A 17 -13.64 1.34 -26.00
C SER A 17 -13.76 2.60 -26.88
N LEU A 18 -14.82 2.65 -27.68
CA LEU A 18 -15.17 3.73 -28.59
C LEU A 18 -15.60 5.01 -27.86
N VAL A 19 -15.20 6.12 -28.47
CA VAL A 19 -15.44 7.51 -28.09
C VAL A 19 -16.90 7.89 -28.39
N SER A 20 -17.62 8.38 -27.37
CA SER A 20 -18.96 8.94 -27.49
C SER A 20 -18.89 10.44 -27.74
N THR A 21 -19.27 10.90 -28.94
CA THR A 21 -19.41 12.32 -29.28
C THR A 21 -20.82 12.84 -28.96
N PRO A 22 -20.96 14.08 -28.44
CA PRO A 22 -22.26 14.69 -28.18
C PRO A 22 -22.88 15.31 -29.45
N LYS A 23 -24.17 15.05 -29.65
CA LYS A 23 -25.02 15.66 -30.69
C LYS A 23 -25.34 17.11 -30.33
N LEU A 24 -24.94 18.06 -31.17
CA LEU A 24 -25.42 19.44 -31.16
C LEU A 24 -26.77 19.51 -31.89
N LYS A 25 -27.83 19.92 -31.19
CA LYS A 25 -29.11 20.32 -31.78
C LYS A 25 -28.99 21.79 -32.22
N LEU A 26 -29.17 22.01 -33.52
CA LEU A 26 -29.33 23.32 -34.13
C LEU A 26 -30.83 23.61 -34.20
N ASP A 27 -31.34 24.50 -33.35
CA ASP A 27 -32.72 25.00 -33.47
C ASP A 27 -32.73 26.20 -34.42
N LEU A 28 -33.20 25.97 -35.65
CA LEU A 28 -33.59 27.03 -36.59
C LEU A 28 -34.95 27.59 -36.14
N CYS A 29 -34.97 28.83 -35.64
CA CYS A 29 -36.18 29.64 -35.57
C CYS A 29 -36.24 30.57 -36.78
N THR A 30 -36.93 30.13 -37.84
CA THR A 30 -37.42 31.01 -38.90
C THR A 30 -38.73 31.67 -38.46
N GLY A 31 -38.66 32.96 -38.11
CA GLY A 31 -39.81 33.82 -37.85
C GLY A 31 -39.85 34.93 -38.90
N VAL A 32 -40.65 34.70 -39.94
CA VAL A 32 -40.89 35.58 -41.08
C VAL A 32 -41.91 36.66 -40.72
N ASP A 33 -41.65 37.85 -41.26
CA ASP A 33 -42.53 38.98 -41.53
C ASP A 33 -43.29 39.62 -40.37
N HIS A 34 -43.24 40.95 -40.30
CA HIS A 34 -44.42 41.78 -40.50
C HIS A 34 -44.02 43.24 -40.76
N SER A 35 -44.23 43.63 -42.01
CA SER A 35 -45.00 44.81 -42.37
C SER A 35 -44.44 46.22 -42.09
N LYS A 36 -44.28 46.92 -43.22
CA LYS A 36 -44.89 48.21 -43.53
C LYS A 36 -44.31 49.44 -42.83
N GLY A 37 -43.54 50.16 -43.63
CA GLY A 37 -43.85 51.56 -43.91
C GLY A 37 -43.10 52.55 -43.05
N LEU A 38 -41.90 52.92 -43.48
CA LEU A 38 -41.29 54.19 -43.05
C LEU A 38 -40.29 54.72 -44.10
N PHE A 39 -40.73 54.83 -45.37
CA PHE A 39 -40.04 55.66 -46.36
C PHE A 39 -40.92 56.86 -46.69
N LYS A 40 -40.85 57.89 -45.86
CA LYS A 40 -41.24 59.24 -46.23
C LYS A 40 -40.23 60.21 -45.60
N PHE A 41 -39.81 61.17 -46.41
CA PHE A 41 -38.84 62.23 -46.15
C PHE A 41 -37.37 61.88 -46.38
N PHE A 42 -36.98 61.88 -47.66
CA PHE A 42 -35.68 62.45 -48.02
C PHE A 42 -35.93 63.81 -48.70
N PRO A 43 -35.47 64.93 -48.13
CA PRO A 43 -35.42 66.20 -48.85
C PRO A 43 -34.53 66.03 -50.09
N LYS A 44 -34.92 66.66 -51.21
CA LYS A 44 -34.07 66.78 -52.40
C LYS A 44 -32.92 67.74 -52.08
N ILE A 45 -31.90 67.20 -51.44
CA ILE A 45 -30.61 67.88 -51.27
C ILE A 45 -29.87 67.75 -52.61
N SER A 46 -29.31 68.85 -53.11
CA SER A 46 -28.56 68.89 -54.37
C SER A 46 -27.33 67.98 -54.28
N CYS A 47 -26.99 67.27 -55.37
CA CYS A 47 -25.80 66.40 -55.40
C CYS A 47 -24.50 67.14 -55.05
N GLU A 48 -24.43 68.46 -55.22
CA GLU A 48 -23.29 69.29 -54.84
C GLU A 48 -23.07 69.35 -53.31
N GLU A 49 -24.14 69.32 -52.51
CA GLU A 49 -24.06 69.37 -51.02
C GLU A 49 -23.70 68.02 -50.41
N HIS A 50 -24.02 66.90 -51.08
CA HIS A 50 -23.59 65.57 -50.63
C HIS A 50 -22.08 65.33 -50.77
N LEU A 51 -21.41 66.00 -51.71
CA LEU A 51 -19.96 65.85 -51.88
C LEU A 51 -19.14 66.69 -50.88
N GLN A 52 -19.70 67.76 -50.32
CA GLN A 52 -19.03 68.53 -49.27
C GLN A 52 -19.18 67.90 -47.86
N HIS A 53 -20.24 67.12 -47.64
CA HIS A 53 -20.48 66.40 -46.39
C HIS A 53 -20.13 64.90 -46.43
N ALA A 54 -19.68 64.39 -47.58
CA ALA A 54 -18.94 63.13 -47.65
C ALA A 54 -17.53 63.30 -47.07
N TRP A 55 -17.44 63.77 -45.83
CA TRP A 55 -16.27 63.56 -45.00
C TRP A 55 -16.11 62.05 -44.86
N ILE A 56 -15.08 61.53 -45.54
CA ILE A 56 -14.55 60.20 -45.34
C ILE A 56 -14.54 59.94 -43.82
N PRO A 57 -15.23 58.89 -43.32
CA PRO A 57 -15.17 58.52 -41.91
C PRO A 57 -13.71 58.48 -41.50
N PHE A 58 -13.43 59.35 -40.56
CA PHE A 58 -12.12 59.89 -40.30
C PHE A 58 -11.19 58.74 -39.86
N SER A 59 -9.98 58.66 -40.43
CA SER A 59 -9.06 57.54 -40.17
C SER A 59 -8.67 57.32 -38.70
N TRP A 60 -9.06 58.21 -37.77
CA TRP A 60 -8.90 58.00 -36.33
C TRP A 60 -9.96 57.06 -35.74
N GLU A 61 -11.19 57.03 -36.24
CA GLU A 61 -12.27 56.24 -35.63
C GLU A 61 -12.14 54.73 -35.92
N LEU A 62 -11.56 54.40 -37.09
CA LEU A 62 -11.12 53.03 -37.40
C LEU A 62 -9.94 52.59 -36.52
N LYS A 63 -9.02 53.51 -36.19
CA LYS A 63 -7.88 53.20 -35.31
C LYS A 63 -8.33 52.97 -33.88
N ASP A 64 -9.31 53.73 -33.40
CA ASP A 64 -9.87 53.55 -32.06
C ASP A 64 -10.62 52.21 -31.93
N GLN A 65 -11.39 51.79 -32.95
CA GLN A 65 -12.04 50.47 -32.97
C GLN A 65 -11.03 49.31 -33.01
N GLU A 66 -9.97 49.42 -33.79
CA GLU A 66 -8.90 48.40 -33.82
C GLU A 66 -8.18 48.34 -32.46
N GLN A 67 -7.87 49.49 -31.87
CA GLN A 67 -7.21 49.56 -30.57
C GLN A 67 -8.07 48.98 -29.45
N ASP A 68 -9.38 49.25 -29.44
CA ASP A 68 -10.33 48.67 -28.50
C ASP A 68 -10.44 47.14 -28.68
N HIS A 69 -10.49 46.66 -29.93
CA HIS A 69 -10.51 45.22 -30.19
C HIS A 69 -9.21 44.55 -29.70
N HIS A 70 -8.05 45.15 -29.93
CA HIS A 70 -6.77 44.66 -29.43
C HIS A 70 -6.73 44.64 -27.90
N GLN A 71 -7.22 45.69 -27.24
CA GLN A 71 -7.30 45.74 -25.78
C GLN A 71 -8.22 44.66 -25.22
N GLN A 72 -9.38 44.43 -25.85
CA GLN A 72 -10.30 43.37 -25.45
C GLN A 72 -9.69 41.97 -25.61
N GLN A 73 -8.91 41.73 -26.66
CA GLN A 73 -8.19 40.47 -26.83
C GLN A 73 -7.15 40.30 -25.73
N PHE A 74 -6.37 41.34 -25.43
CA PHE A 74 -5.37 41.31 -24.35
C PHE A 74 -5.99 41.02 -22.99
N ASP A 75 -7.08 41.70 -22.63
CA ASP A 75 -7.81 41.49 -21.38
C ASP A 75 -8.35 40.06 -21.26
N LYS A 76 -8.80 39.46 -22.37
CA LYS A 76 -9.25 38.06 -22.40
C LYS A 76 -8.09 37.10 -22.14
N PHE A 77 -6.93 37.32 -22.76
CA PHE A 77 -5.74 36.52 -22.52
C PHE A 77 -5.26 36.65 -21.07
N GLU A 78 -5.23 37.85 -20.52
CA GLU A 78 -4.80 38.09 -19.14
C GLU A 78 -5.75 37.42 -18.12
N LYS A 79 -7.06 37.52 -18.34
CA LYS A 79 -8.06 36.83 -17.50
C LYS A 79 -7.92 35.31 -17.59
N ALA A 80 -7.64 34.76 -18.77
CA ALA A 80 -7.41 33.34 -18.96
C ALA A 80 -6.15 32.86 -18.22
N ALA A 81 -5.05 33.62 -18.33
CA ALA A 81 -3.79 33.33 -17.63
C ALA A 81 -3.97 33.32 -16.10
N ARG A 82 -4.60 34.36 -15.53
CA ARG A 82 -4.89 34.44 -14.09
C ARG A 82 -5.80 33.30 -13.60
N LYS A 83 -6.73 32.83 -14.44
CA LYS A 83 -7.59 31.67 -14.12
C LYS A 83 -6.78 30.37 -14.05
N GLN A 84 -5.82 30.17 -14.94
CA GLN A 84 -4.94 29.00 -14.93
C GLN A 84 -4.02 29.00 -13.70
N GLU A 85 -3.44 30.16 -13.36
CA GLU A 85 -2.59 30.33 -12.18
C GLU A 85 -3.33 29.97 -10.88
N ARG A 86 -4.53 30.52 -10.68
CA ARG A 86 -5.37 30.19 -9.51
C ARG A 86 -5.74 28.70 -9.45
N ALA A 87 -6.00 28.06 -10.59
CA ALA A 87 -6.30 26.63 -10.65
C ALA A 87 -5.08 25.78 -10.28
N ALA A 88 -3.87 26.19 -10.68
CA ALA A 88 -2.62 25.53 -10.29
C ALA A 88 -2.35 25.69 -8.78
N GLU A 89 -2.51 26.90 -8.23
CA GLU A 89 -2.38 27.14 -6.79
C GLU A 89 -3.36 26.30 -5.97
N HIS A 90 -4.60 26.17 -6.41
CA HIS A 90 -5.60 25.35 -5.73
C HIS A 90 -5.22 23.87 -5.74
N LYS A 91 -4.66 23.35 -6.85
CA LYS A 91 -4.15 21.97 -6.91
C LYS A 91 -2.98 21.75 -5.97
N ILE A 92 -2.03 22.69 -5.90
CA ILE A 92 -0.89 22.62 -4.98
C ILE A 92 -1.37 22.62 -3.52
N LYS A 93 -2.26 23.54 -3.16
CA LYS A 93 -2.84 23.60 -1.80
C LYS A 93 -3.62 22.32 -1.45
N HIS A 94 -4.40 21.80 -2.38
CA HIS A 94 -5.15 20.56 -2.18
C HIS A 94 -4.23 19.33 -2.01
N MET A 95 -3.14 19.25 -2.79
CA MET A 95 -2.13 18.19 -2.58
C MET A 95 -1.43 18.34 -1.23
N GLN A 96 -1.17 19.57 -0.78
CA GLN A 96 -0.59 19.81 0.55
C GLN A 96 -1.55 19.43 1.68
N THR A 97 -2.85 19.71 1.56
CA THR A 97 -3.83 19.39 2.61
C THR A 97 -4.26 17.92 2.63
N CYS A 98 -4.35 17.25 1.48
CA CYS A 98 -4.73 15.83 1.41
C CYS A 98 -3.59 14.87 1.79
N ASN A 99 -2.33 15.30 1.67
CA ASN A 99 -1.18 14.47 2.06
C ASN A 99 -0.79 14.58 3.54
N LEU A 100 -1.42 15.49 4.30
CA LEU A 100 -1.31 15.51 5.76
C LEU A 100 -2.34 14.55 6.34
N GLY A 101 -2.14 13.25 6.10
CA GLY A 101 -2.85 12.20 6.83
C GLY A 101 -2.82 12.54 8.31
N GLN A 102 -4.00 12.70 8.93
CA GLN A 102 -4.12 13.01 10.35
C GLN A 102 -3.18 12.07 11.10
N LYS A 103 -2.13 12.62 11.72
CA LYS A 103 -1.28 11.88 12.65
C LYS A 103 -2.22 11.37 13.73
N ARG A 104 -2.63 10.11 13.63
CA ARG A 104 -3.38 9.44 14.69
C ARG A 104 -2.52 9.61 15.92
N LYS A 105 -3.05 10.30 16.93
CA LYS A 105 -2.49 10.30 18.28
C LYS A 105 -2.74 8.92 18.89
N GLN A 106 -2.20 7.88 18.25
CA GLN A 106 -1.98 6.63 18.94
C GLN A 106 -0.75 6.89 19.79
N GLU A 107 -0.96 6.94 21.10
CA GLU A 107 0.11 6.70 22.05
C GLU A 107 0.87 5.48 21.53
N GLY A 108 2.18 5.64 21.30
CA GLY A 108 2.99 4.63 20.66
C GLY A 108 3.01 3.37 21.50
N MET A 109 2.05 2.48 21.30
CA MET A 109 2.13 1.13 21.82
C MET A 109 3.36 0.52 21.17
N GLU A 110 4.28 0.07 22.01
CA GLU A 110 5.45 -0.65 21.56
C GLU A 110 4.99 -1.80 20.66
N ALA A 111 5.51 -1.79 19.43
CA ALA A 111 5.23 -2.83 18.47
C ALA A 111 5.92 -4.11 18.95
N LEU A 112 5.18 -4.93 19.71
CA LEU A 112 5.63 -6.27 20.07
C LEU A 112 5.67 -7.11 18.79
N CYS A 113 6.84 -7.19 18.18
CA CYS A 113 7.13 -8.12 17.10
C CYS A 113 7.26 -9.52 17.69
N VAL A 114 6.14 -10.24 17.79
CA VAL A 114 6.14 -11.65 18.21
C VAL A 114 6.49 -12.51 17.01
N ASN A 115 7.48 -13.36 17.16
CA ASN A 115 7.82 -14.35 16.14
C ASN A 115 6.96 -15.61 16.30
N TRP A 116 5.82 -15.62 15.62
CA TRP A 116 4.85 -16.71 15.69
C TRP A 116 5.33 -18.03 15.09
N GLN A 117 6.33 -17.98 14.20
CA GLN A 117 6.96 -19.17 13.59
C GLN A 117 8.09 -19.74 14.48
N SER A 118 8.20 -19.25 15.72
CA SER A 118 9.11 -19.82 16.70
C SER A 118 8.77 -21.28 16.98
N PRO A 119 9.76 -22.19 16.99
CA PRO A 119 9.57 -23.59 17.41
C PRO A 119 8.93 -23.75 18.79
N LEU A 120 8.97 -22.72 19.63
CA LEU A 120 8.33 -22.73 20.95
C LEU A 120 6.81 -22.51 20.87
N LEU A 121 6.34 -21.68 19.94
CA LEU A 121 4.92 -21.34 19.78
C LEU A 121 4.22 -22.21 18.73
N TRP A 122 4.98 -22.67 17.74
CA TRP A 122 4.46 -23.42 16.60
C TRP A 122 3.71 -24.71 16.97
N PRO A 123 4.20 -25.55 17.91
CA PRO A 123 3.45 -26.74 18.32
C PRO A 123 2.06 -26.41 18.87
N THR A 124 1.90 -25.28 19.56
CA THR A 124 0.58 -24.82 20.05
C THR A 124 -0.31 -24.40 18.89
N ILE A 125 0.24 -23.75 17.85
CA ILE A 125 -0.47 -23.39 16.62
C ILE A 125 -0.93 -24.65 15.87
N GLU A 126 -0.06 -25.64 15.72
CA GLU A 126 -0.41 -26.93 15.10
C GLU A 126 -1.50 -27.66 15.89
N MET A 127 -1.38 -27.72 17.22
CA MET A 127 -2.39 -28.33 18.08
C MET A 127 -3.74 -27.63 17.97
N ALA A 128 -3.77 -26.29 17.96
CA ALA A 128 -5.01 -25.53 17.78
C ALA A 128 -5.66 -25.83 16.42
N ALA A 129 -4.86 -25.90 15.34
CA ALA A 129 -5.38 -26.28 14.03
C ALA A 129 -5.94 -27.71 14.00
N LEU A 130 -5.29 -28.65 14.68
CA LEU A 130 -5.80 -30.02 14.84
C LEU A 130 -7.10 -30.08 15.63
N CYS A 131 -7.25 -29.27 16.69
CA CYS A 131 -8.48 -29.17 17.47
C CYS A 131 -9.67 -28.66 16.65
N VAL A 132 -9.44 -27.66 15.79
CA VAL A 132 -10.47 -27.12 14.87
C VAL A 132 -10.84 -28.14 13.79
N GLY A 133 -9.88 -28.96 13.36
CA GLY A 133 -10.08 -30.06 12.42
C GLY A 133 -9.79 -29.69 10.96
N TYR A 134 -10.24 -30.56 10.04
CA TYR A 134 -9.80 -30.57 8.64
C TYR A 134 -10.11 -29.30 7.83
N ALA A 135 -11.06 -28.47 8.26
CA ALA A 135 -11.38 -27.22 7.56
C ALA A 135 -10.38 -26.09 7.87
N MET A 136 -9.58 -26.21 8.94
CA MET A 136 -8.65 -25.19 9.44
C MET A 136 -9.26 -23.78 9.39
N SER A 137 -10.46 -23.61 9.96
CA SER A 137 -11.14 -22.32 9.99
C SER A 137 -10.29 -21.29 10.73
N LEU A 138 -9.87 -20.23 10.03
CA LEU A 138 -8.91 -19.24 10.52
C LEU A 138 -9.37 -18.57 11.82
N VAL A 139 -10.67 -18.28 11.91
CA VAL A 139 -11.29 -17.62 13.08
C VAL A 139 -11.35 -18.56 14.27
N GLU A 140 -11.64 -19.84 14.04
CA GLU A 140 -11.68 -20.85 15.10
C GLU A 140 -10.27 -21.14 15.62
N ILE A 141 -9.26 -21.21 14.73
CA ILE A 141 -7.85 -21.38 15.13
C ILE A 141 -7.40 -20.19 15.98
N GLU A 142 -7.71 -18.96 15.56
CA GLU A 142 -7.41 -17.76 16.34
C GLU A 142 -8.07 -17.82 17.74
N CYS A 143 -9.34 -18.24 17.80
CA CYS A 143 -10.09 -18.35 19.05
C CYS A 143 -9.47 -19.39 19.99
N GLU A 144 -9.16 -20.58 19.48
CA GLU A 144 -8.49 -21.66 20.23
C GLU A 144 -7.12 -21.21 20.75
N LEU A 145 -6.31 -20.53 19.93
CA LEU A 145 -5.00 -20.04 20.36
C LEU A 145 -5.10 -19.04 21.50
N LYS A 146 -6.05 -18.10 21.42
CA LYS A 146 -6.32 -17.13 22.48
C LYS A 146 -6.91 -17.77 23.73
N GLN A 147 -7.61 -18.89 23.60
CA GLN A 147 -8.12 -19.64 24.74
C GLN A 147 -7.02 -20.43 25.44
N VAL A 148 -6.10 -21.05 24.70
CA VAL A 148 -5.00 -21.85 25.24
C VAL A 148 -3.96 -20.97 25.93
N ASP A 149 -3.53 -19.88 25.28
CA ASP A 149 -2.55 -18.94 25.85
C ASP A 149 -2.89 -17.49 25.44
N PRO A 150 -3.79 -16.82 26.18
CA PRO A 150 -4.23 -15.47 25.85
C PRO A 150 -3.09 -14.46 25.93
N THR A 151 -2.06 -14.71 26.75
CA THR A 151 -0.96 -13.77 26.92
C THR A 151 -0.09 -13.73 25.68
N HIS A 152 0.33 -14.90 25.18
CA HIS A 152 1.18 -14.96 23.99
C HIS A 152 0.40 -14.69 22.71
N PHE A 153 -0.83 -15.20 22.58
CA PHE A 153 -1.61 -15.10 21.34
C PHE A 153 -2.60 -13.93 21.29
N CYS A 154 -2.56 -12.98 22.24
CA CYS A 154 -3.49 -11.83 22.24
C CYS A 154 -3.53 -11.05 20.91
N ARG A 155 -2.38 -10.95 20.22
CA ARG A 155 -2.21 -10.18 18.97
C ARG A 155 -2.22 -11.02 17.70
N ILE A 156 -2.36 -12.34 17.78
CA ILE A 156 -2.49 -13.15 16.57
C ILE A 156 -3.85 -12.87 15.91
N SER A 157 -3.89 -12.89 14.59
CA SER A 157 -5.11 -12.64 13.81
C SER A 157 -5.32 -13.72 12.76
N ALA A 158 -6.59 -14.00 12.46
CA ALA A 158 -7.00 -14.93 11.40
C ALA A 158 -6.39 -14.58 10.04
N GLN A 159 -6.22 -13.30 9.74
CA GLN A 159 -5.58 -12.87 8.48
C GLN A 159 -4.11 -13.32 8.41
N LEU A 160 -3.38 -13.19 9.52
CA LEU A 160 -1.99 -13.64 9.59
C LEU A 160 -1.91 -15.17 9.49
N ILE A 161 -2.78 -15.90 10.18
CA ILE A 161 -2.87 -17.36 10.08
C ILE A 161 -3.19 -17.80 8.65
N GLY A 162 -4.13 -17.10 7.98
CA GLY A 162 -4.49 -17.37 6.59
C GLY A 162 -3.34 -17.19 5.61
N SER A 163 -2.38 -16.30 5.92
CA SER A 163 -1.15 -16.17 5.12
C SER A 163 -0.20 -17.36 5.24
N TRP A 164 -0.40 -18.23 6.22
CA TRP A 164 0.41 -19.43 6.44
C TRP A 164 -0.24 -20.70 5.91
N ILE A 165 -1.52 -20.64 5.56
CA ILE A 165 -2.30 -21.78 5.09
C ILE A 165 -2.49 -21.64 3.59
N ASP A 166 -2.11 -22.68 2.87
CA ASP A 166 -2.39 -22.83 1.46
C ASP A 166 -3.75 -23.50 1.27
N HIS A 167 -4.72 -22.72 0.79
CA HIS A 167 -6.05 -23.23 0.44
C HIS A 167 -6.15 -23.75 -1.01
N HIS A 168 -5.08 -23.63 -1.80
CA HIS A 168 -5.10 -23.96 -3.23
C HIS A 168 -4.46 -25.32 -3.56
N SER A 169 -3.77 -25.96 -2.63
CA SER A 169 -3.04 -27.22 -2.84
C SER A 169 -3.90 -28.48 -2.84
N GLY A 170 -5.22 -28.39 -2.62
CA GLY A 170 -6.11 -29.54 -2.76
C GLY A 170 -7.45 -29.40 -2.04
N MET A 171 -8.05 -30.55 -1.71
CA MET A 171 -9.31 -30.61 -0.96
C MET A 171 -9.17 -30.23 0.52
N GLN A 172 -7.95 -30.28 1.05
CA GLN A 172 -7.68 -29.94 2.45
C GLN A 172 -6.65 -28.82 2.51
N PRO A 173 -6.89 -27.78 3.33
CA PRO A 173 -5.89 -26.76 3.59
C PRO A 173 -4.65 -27.39 4.24
N VAL A 174 -3.48 -26.93 3.83
CA VAL A 174 -2.20 -27.35 4.40
C VAL A 174 -1.35 -26.13 4.73
N TRP A 175 -0.43 -26.26 5.67
CA TRP A 175 0.55 -25.21 5.92
C TRP A 175 1.44 -24.98 4.68
N HIS A 176 1.70 -23.73 4.35
CA HIS A 176 2.65 -23.38 3.29
C HIS A 176 4.01 -24.01 3.56
N VAL A 177 4.62 -24.60 2.52
CA VAL A 177 5.94 -25.24 2.61
C VAL A 177 7.01 -24.25 3.10
N SER A 178 6.93 -22.99 2.71
CA SER A 178 7.83 -21.93 3.19
C SER A 178 7.72 -21.68 4.69
N VAL A 179 6.51 -21.75 5.25
CA VAL A 179 6.28 -21.60 6.69
C VAL A 179 6.86 -22.78 7.45
N LEU A 180 6.61 -24.01 6.98
CA LEU A 180 7.20 -25.21 7.58
C LEU A 180 8.73 -25.17 7.54
N ALA A 181 9.33 -24.71 6.43
CA ALA A 181 10.77 -24.53 6.33
C ALA A 181 11.30 -23.46 7.32
N CYS A 182 10.59 -22.35 7.50
CA CYS A 182 10.94 -21.31 8.48
C CYS A 182 10.90 -21.84 9.93
N VAL A 183 9.84 -22.57 10.27
CA VAL A 183 9.66 -23.20 11.58
C VAL A 183 10.77 -24.20 11.84
N GLN A 184 11.05 -25.10 10.89
CA GLN A 184 12.13 -26.09 11.01
C GLN A 184 13.50 -25.43 11.18
N LYS A 185 13.72 -24.29 10.51
CA LYS A 185 14.95 -23.50 10.64
C LYS A 185 15.06 -22.78 11.99
N GLY A 186 13.96 -22.63 12.73
CA GLY A 186 13.96 -22.15 14.12
C GLY A 186 14.44 -20.72 14.29
N ASN A 187 13.95 -19.80 13.45
CA ASN A 187 14.27 -18.37 13.50
C ASN A 187 15.75 -18.02 13.35
N LEU A 188 16.57 -18.95 12.83
CA LEU A 188 17.93 -18.62 12.44
C LEU A 188 17.85 -17.50 11.39
N PRO A 189 18.41 -16.32 11.64
CA PRO A 189 18.34 -15.21 10.72
C PRO A 189 18.84 -15.67 9.35
N LEU A 190 18.06 -15.35 8.31
CA LEU A 190 18.36 -15.80 6.94
C LEU A 190 19.65 -15.20 6.40
N THR A 191 20.16 -14.13 7.03
CA THR A 191 21.34 -13.42 6.58
C THR A 191 22.61 -14.04 7.16
N THR A 192 23.56 -14.32 6.27
CA THR A 192 24.95 -14.74 6.56
C THR A 192 25.72 -13.75 7.45
N ALA A 193 25.18 -12.56 7.70
CA ALA A 193 25.80 -11.52 8.50
C ALA A 193 25.52 -11.62 10.00
N THR A 194 24.62 -12.50 10.45
CA THR A 194 24.39 -12.65 11.89
C THR A 194 25.56 -13.43 12.50
N PRO A 195 26.24 -12.87 13.53
CA PRO A 195 27.26 -13.61 14.24
C PRO A 195 26.70 -14.96 14.69
N PRO A 196 27.47 -16.05 14.54
CA PRO A 196 27.05 -17.33 15.10
C PRO A 196 26.82 -17.13 16.61
N GLY A 197 25.72 -17.70 17.13
CA GLY A 197 25.27 -17.44 18.50
C GLY A 197 26.39 -17.67 19.52
N ILE A 198 26.36 -17.01 20.68
CA ILE A 198 27.47 -17.01 21.65
C ILE A 198 28.00 -18.41 22.02
N LEU A 199 27.11 -19.41 22.03
CA LEU A 199 27.43 -20.80 22.32
C LEU A 199 28.01 -21.60 21.14
N SER A 200 28.08 -21.03 19.94
CA SER A 200 28.66 -21.70 18.77
C SER A 200 30.15 -22.02 18.96
N LYS A 201 30.84 -21.28 19.83
CA LYS A 201 32.24 -21.51 20.23
C LYS A 201 32.38 -22.69 21.19
N TYR A 202 31.28 -23.17 21.78
CA TYR A 202 31.25 -24.18 22.84
C TYR A 202 30.30 -25.34 22.48
N PRO A 203 30.51 -26.04 21.33
CA PRO A 203 29.60 -27.09 20.87
C PRO A 203 29.46 -28.25 21.84
N ASN A 204 30.52 -28.55 22.60
CA ASN A 204 30.50 -29.60 23.62
C ASN A 204 29.57 -29.24 24.78
N VAL A 205 29.59 -27.99 25.25
CA VAL A 205 28.71 -27.52 26.33
C VAL A 205 27.25 -27.56 25.88
N MET A 206 26.98 -27.11 24.65
CA MET A 206 25.65 -27.20 24.06
C MET A 206 25.14 -28.65 24.01
N LYS A 207 25.99 -29.59 23.57
CA LYS A 207 25.66 -31.01 23.52
C LYS A 207 25.30 -31.55 24.92
N THR A 208 26.11 -31.27 25.94
CA THR A 208 25.85 -31.71 27.32
C THR A 208 24.53 -31.14 27.85
N ILE A 209 24.26 -29.85 27.63
CA ILE A 209 23.00 -29.23 28.02
C ILE A 209 21.81 -29.96 27.39
N ILE A 210 21.87 -30.26 26.09
CA ILE A 210 20.80 -30.96 25.38
C ILE A 210 20.61 -32.38 25.92
N GLU A 211 21.71 -33.11 26.17
CA GLU A 211 21.67 -34.47 26.73
C GLU A 211 21.06 -34.49 28.13
N ASP A 212 21.38 -33.52 28.99
CA ASP A 212 20.82 -33.41 30.32
C ASP A 212 19.33 -33.08 30.29
N LEU A 213 18.91 -32.11 29.46
CA LEU A 213 17.49 -31.78 29.28
C LEU A 213 16.71 -32.98 28.73
N HIS A 214 17.29 -33.73 27.79
CA HIS A 214 16.69 -34.95 27.26
C HIS A 214 16.58 -36.05 28.34
N SER A 215 17.61 -36.21 29.16
CA SER A 215 17.65 -37.18 30.25
C SER A 215 16.57 -36.88 31.29
N LEU A 216 16.41 -35.61 31.69
CA LEU A 216 15.34 -35.15 32.58
C LEU A 216 13.95 -35.46 32.01
N ARG A 217 13.75 -35.22 30.71
CA ARG A 217 12.49 -35.55 30.03
C ARG A 217 12.24 -37.06 30.01
N THR A 218 13.28 -37.86 29.82
CA THR A 218 13.18 -39.33 29.78
C THR A 218 12.73 -39.91 31.12
N VAL A 219 13.16 -39.31 32.24
CA VAL A 219 12.69 -39.67 33.59
C VAL A 219 11.39 -38.96 33.99
N SER A 220 10.66 -38.41 33.02
CA SER A 220 9.35 -37.74 33.21
C SER A 220 9.38 -36.55 34.16
N VAL A 221 10.51 -35.85 34.29
CA VAL A 221 10.57 -34.57 34.98
C VAL A 221 9.94 -33.51 34.08
N ALA A 222 8.95 -32.77 34.60
CA ALA A 222 8.35 -31.65 33.90
C ALA A 222 9.40 -30.54 33.72
N LEU A 223 9.71 -30.22 32.46
CA LEU A 223 10.62 -29.15 32.11
C LEU A 223 9.83 -27.86 31.94
N ASP A 224 9.87 -27.01 32.97
CA ASP A 224 9.44 -25.62 32.84
C ASP A 224 10.60 -24.72 32.38
N THR A 225 10.27 -23.49 31.98
CA THR A 225 11.26 -22.52 31.51
C THR A 225 12.34 -22.23 32.56
N MET A 226 11.98 -22.24 33.85
CA MET A 226 12.90 -21.95 34.94
C MET A 226 13.91 -23.07 35.18
N CYS A 227 13.48 -24.33 35.09
CA CYS A 227 14.31 -25.53 35.17
C CYS A 227 15.28 -25.57 33.98
N CYS A 228 14.77 -25.41 32.76
CA CYS A 228 15.61 -25.32 31.56
C CYS A 228 16.66 -24.22 31.69
N ARG A 229 16.25 -23.03 32.14
CA ARG A 229 17.17 -21.91 32.37
C ARG A 229 18.21 -22.22 33.44
N GLY A 230 17.82 -22.85 34.54
CA GLY A 230 18.73 -23.26 35.61
C GLY A 230 19.79 -24.25 35.13
N VAL A 231 19.39 -25.27 34.36
CA VAL A 231 20.32 -26.25 33.76
C VAL A 231 21.30 -25.56 32.81
N ILE A 232 20.80 -24.72 31.90
CA ILE A 232 21.63 -23.97 30.95
C ILE A 232 22.64 -23.08 31.70
N ILE A 233 22.17 -22.24 32.63
CA ILE A 233 23.04 -21.32 33.38
C ILE A 233 24.10 -22.10 34.17
N THR A 234 23.74 -23.19 34.83
CA THR A 234 24.68 -24.01 35.60
C THR A 234 25.81 -24.53 34.72
N HIS A 235 25.48 -25.08 33.55
CA HIS A 235 26.48 -25.56 32.60
C HIS A 235 27.37 -24.45 32.06
N LEU A 236 26.79 -23.28 31.77
CA LEU A 236 27.55 -22.12 31.28
C LEU A 236 28.50 -21.58 32.36
N MET A 237 28.05 -21.48 33.61
CA MET A 237 28.88 -21.01 34.73
C MET A 237 30.06 -21.94 35.02
N VAL A 238 29.86 -23.26 34.90
CA VAL A 238 30.91 -24.25 35.18
C VAL A 238 31.87 -24.40 33.99
N SER A 239 31.35 -24.46 32.77
CA SER A 239 32.14 -24.86 31.60
C SER A 239 32.71 -23.70 30.79
N CYS A 240 32.08 -22.52 30.84
CA CYS A 240 32.47 -21.36 30.05
C CYS A 240 32.08 -20.04 30.75
N PRO A 241 32.62 -19.75 31.94
CA PRO A 241 32.28 -18.53 32.69
C PRO A 241 32.56 -17.25 31.91
N ASP A 242 33.57 -17.26 31.04
CA ASP A 242 33.95 -16.14 30.17
C ASP A 242 32.78 -15.61 29.32
N VAL A 243 31.77 -16.44 29.03
CA VAL A 243 30.55 -16.04 28.28
C VAL A 243 29.84 -14.86 28.94
N PHE A 244 29.87 -14.76 30.27
CA PHE A 244 29.24 -13.67 31.03
C PHE A 244 30.11 -12.41 31.11
N GLU A 245 31.39 -12.49 30.72
CA GLU A 245 32.31 -11.35 30.72
C GLU A 245 32.36 -10.64 29.35
N VAL A 246 31.85 -11.28 28.29
CA VAL A 246 31.87 -10.72 26.94
C VAL A 246 30.87 -9.57 26.82
N VAL A 247 31.40 -8.36 26.61
CA VAL A 247 30.61 -7.19 26.21
C VAL A 247 30.49 -7.16 24.70
N ALA A 248 29.27 -7.15 24.18
CA ALA A 248 29.04 -7.01 22.75
C ALA A 248 29.40 -5.60 22.26
N LYS A 249 29.57 -5.43 20.93
CA LYS A 249 29.97 -4.14 20.34
C LYS A 249 28.98 -3.00 20.60
N ASP A 250 27.72 -3.33 20.88
CA ASP A 250 26.65 -2.41 21.21
C ASP A 250 26.58 -2.08 22.72
N GLY A 251 27.49 -2.64 23.53
CA GLY A 251 27.53 -2.46 24.98
C GLY A 251 26.59 -3.39 25.75
N SER A 252 25.91 -4.33 25.08
CA SER A 252 25.08 -5.32 25.77
C SER A 252 25.95 -6.38 26.47
N HIS A 253 25.44 -6.84 27.62
CA HIS A 253 26.01 -7.92 28.43
C HIS A 253 25.06 -9.12 28.41
N PHE A 254 25.62 -10.33 28.51
CA PHE A 254 24.86 -11.59 28.57
C PHE A 254 24.59 -12.04 30.01
#